data_AF-A0A3B8W0T9-F1
#
_entry.id   AF-A0A3B8W0T9-F1
#
_cell.length_a   1.000
_cell.length_b   1.000
_cell.length_c   1.000
_cell.angle_alpha   90.00
_cell.angle_beta   90.00
_cell.angle_gamma   90.00
#
_symmetry.space_group_name_H-M   'P 1'
#
loop_
_entity.id
_entity.type
_entity.pdbx_description
1 polymer ?
#
loop_
_entity_poly.entity_id
_entity_poly.type
_entity_poly.pdbx_seq_one_letter_code
_entity_poly.pdbx_strand_id
1 'polypeptide(L)'
;MRSRTSTYGINSLLSIVLFLGIIALNACTSTTKKQESIPSFSPYIAAYTGGMVSATSPIKVILANDLSQVIINEESNQKLFSFPPSIKGKTIWRSSREVEF
;
A
#
# COMPACT_ATOMS: atom_id res chain seq x y z
N MET A 1 -1.02 -30.51 61.70
CA MET A 1 -0.02 -30.29 60.62
C MET A 1 -0.75 -29.59 59.48
N ARG A 2 -0.54 -28.27 59.31
CA ARG A 2 -1.42 -27.37 58.53
C ARG A 2 -0.83 -27.14 57.14
N SER A 3 -1.53 -27.58 56.10
CA SER A 3 -1.15 -27.43 54.69
C SER A 3 -1.08 -25.95 54.30
N ARG A 4 0.12 -25.46 54.00
CA ARG A 4 0.39 -24.08 53.54
C ARG A 4 1.14 -24.03 52.20
N THR A 5 1.13 -25.12 51.43
CA THR A 5 1.86 -25.20 50.14
C THR A 5 0.99 -24.95 48.91
N SER A 6 -0.35 -25.00 49.03
CA SER A 6 -1.27 -24.92 47.88
C SER A 6 -1.56 -23.47 47.43
N THR A 7 -1.54 -22.49 48.34
CA THR A 7 -1.93 -21.10 48.03
C THR A 7 -0.91 -20.37 47.16
N TYR A 8 0.40 -20.69 47.27
CA TYR A 8 1.46 -20.04 46.48
C TYR A 8 1.45 -20.48 45.00
N GLY A 9 1.06 -21.73 44.72
CA GLY A 9 0.97 -22.24 43.35
C GLY A 9 -0.19 -21.62 42.56
N ILE A 10 -1.33 -21.39 43.21
CA ILE A 10 -2.52 -20.78 42.60
C ILE A 10 -2.27 -19.30 42.28
N ASN A 11 -1.66 -18.55 43.20
CA ASN A 11 -1.32 -17.14 42.97
C ASN A 11 -0.24 -16.97 41.87
N SER A 12 0.70 -17.91 41.77
CA SER A 12 1.72 -17.94 40.70
C SER A 12 1.10 -18.20 39.32
N LEU A 13 0.19 -19.19 39.21
CA LEU A 13 -0.56 -19.48 37.99
C LEU A 13 -1.45 -18.30 37.55
N LEU A 14 -2.13 -17.65 38.50
CA LEU A 14 -2.98 -16.49 38.22
C LEU A 14 -2.16 -15.31 37.64
N SER A 15 -0.96 -15.10 38.19
CA SER A 15 -0.03 -14.06 37.73
C SER A 15 0.47 -14.31 36.30
N ILE A 16 0.79 -15.58 35.96
CA ILE A 16 1.23 -15.98 34.63
C ILE A 16 0.11 -15.77 33.59
N VAL A 17 -1.13 -16.17 33.92
CA VAL A 17 -2.28 -15.97 33.03
C VAL A 17 -2.55 -14.49 32.78
N LEU A 18 -2.42 -13.65 33.81
CA LEU A 18 -2.58 -12.21 33.69
C LEU A 18 -1.49 -11.60 32.78
N PHE A 19 -0.25 -12.06 32.92
CA PHE A 19 0.87 -11.60 32.09
C PHE A 19 0.70 -11.98 30.62
N LEU A 20 0.26 -13.22 30.31
CA LEU A 20 -0.02 -13.64 28.94
C LEU A 20 -1.19 -12.85 28.32
N GLY A 21 -2.22 -12.53 29.12
CA GLY A 21 -3.35 -11.71 28.66
C GLY A 21 -2.93 -10.31 28.21
N ILE A 22 -2.01 -9.66 28.95
CA ILE A 22 -1.51 -8.32 28.60
C ILE A 22 -0.68 -8.36 27.30
N ILE A 23 0.10 -9.42 27.08
CA ILE A 23 0.89 -9.59 25.85
C ILE A 23 -0.03 -9.81 24.64
N ALA A 24 -1.10 -10.60 24.80
CA ALA A 24 -2.06 -10.87 23.73
C ALA A 24 -2.81 -9.61 23.26
N LEU A 25 -3.10 -8.67 24.16
CA LEU A 25 -3.79 -7.41 23.82
C LEU A 25 -2.91 -6.43 23.03
N ASN A 26 -1.58 -6.51 23.14
CA ASN A 26 -0.65 -5.63 22.42
C ASN A 26 -0.16 -6.22 21.08
N ALA A 27 -0.54 -7.45 20.75
CA ALA A 27 -0.06 -8.17 19.57
C ALA A 27 -0.76 -7.78 18.25
N CYS A 28 -1.77 -6.90 18.29
CA CYS A 28 -2.50 -6.46 17.11
C CYS A 28 -2.25 -4.97 16.82
N THR A 29 -1.15 -4.68 16.12
CA THR A 29 -0.96 -3.40 15.44
C THR A 29 -0.71 -3.66 13.96
N SER A 30 -1.79 -3.80 13.18
CA SER A 30 -1.71 -3.77 11.72
C SER A 30 -1.50 -2.33 11.27
N THR A 31 -0.24 -1.92 11.15
CA THR A 31 0.11 -0.64 10.54
C THR A 31 -0.29 -0.67 9.07
N THR A 32 -1.46 -0.12 8.74
CA THR A 32 -1.82 0.17 7.36
C THR A 32 -0.89 1.29 6.90
N LYS A 33 0.14 0.95 6.13
CA LYS A 33 1.01 1.95 5.52
C LYS A 33 0.14 2.79 4.59
N LYS A 34 -0.23 3.99 5.02
CA LYS A 34 -0.84 4.98 4.14
C LYS A 34 0.27 5.37 3.15
N GLN A 35 0.12 4.97 1.90
CA GLN A 35 1.02 5.41 0.84
C GLN A 35 0.86 6.93 0.73
N GLU A 36 1.82 7.68 1.28
CA GLU A 36 1.82 9.13 1.14
C GLU A 36 2.07 9.48 -0.33
N SER A 37 1.17 10.25 -0.92
CA SER A 37 1.40 10.85 -2.23
C SER A 37 2.66 11.70 -2.12
N ILE A 38 3.66 11.44 -2.98
CA ILE A 38 4.89 12.23 -2.96
C ILE A 38 4.55 13.65 -3.43
N PRO A 39 4.65 14.68 -2.57
CA PRO A 39 4.16 16.03 -2.87
C PRO A 39 4.85 16.67 -4.09
N SER A 40 6.06 16.22 -4.43
CA SER A 40 6.79 16.72 -5.59
C SER A 40 6.10 16.42 -6.92
N PHE A 41 5.20 15.44 -6.98
CA PHE A 41 4.45 15.11 -8.20
C PHE A 41 3.08 15.77 -8.29
N SER A 42 2.62 16.43 -7.23
CA SER A 42 1.33 17.13 -7.19
C SER A 42 1.13 18.15 -8.33
N PRO A 43 2.13 18.92 -8.81
CA PRO A 43 1.91 19.85 -9.93
C PRO A 43 1.86 19.17 -11.30
N TYR A 44 2.22 17.89 -11.41
CA TYR A 44 2.36 17.18 -12.69
C TYR A 44 1.25 16.17 -12.94
N ILE A 45 0.59 15.66 -11.90
CA ILE A 45 -0.42 14.60 -11.99
C ILE A 45 -1.79 15.17 -11.60
N ALA A 46 -2.80 14.89 -12.42
CA ALA A 46 -4.15 15.44 -12.22
C ALA A 46 -4.89 14.81 -11.01
N ALA A 47 -4.71 13.50 -10.77
CA ALA A 47 -5.36 12.79 -9.67
C ALA A 47 -4.66 11.45 -9.35
N TYR A 48 -4.94 10.91 -8.16
CA TYR A 48 -4.42 9.62 -7.69
C TYR A 48 -5.56 8.63 -7.42
N THR A 49 -5.34 7.35 -7.72
CA THR A 49 -6.24 6.26 -7.35
C THR A 49 -5.90 5.74 -5.95
N GLY A 50 -6.93 5.36 -5.20
CA GLY A 50 -6.79 4.80 -3.85
C GLY A 50 -7.84 3.74 -3.57
N GLY A 51 -7.56 2.87 -2.59
CA GLY A 51 -8.47 1.79 -2.21
C GLY A 51 -8.39 0.57 -3.14
N MET A 52 -9.51 -0.13 -3.30
CA MET A 52 -9.60 -1.36 -4.09
C MET A 52 -9.82 -1.03 -5.57
N VAL A 53 -8.99 -1.58 -6.43
CA VAL A 53 -9.06 -1.44 -7.89
C VAL A 53 -9.03 -2.82 -8.55
N SER A 54 -9.55 -2.91 -9.78
CA SER A 54 -9.50 -4.17 -10.53
C SER A 54 -8.06 -4.53 -10.91
N ALA A 55 -7.69 -5.80 -10.78
CA ALA A 55 -6.38 -6.29 -11.24
C ALA A 55 -6.22 -6.23 -12.78
N THR A 56 -7.33 -6.10 -13.51
CA THR A 56 -7.36 -6.05 -14.98
C THR A 56 -7.53 -4.64 -15.54
N SER A 57 -7.69 -3.62 -14.69
CA SER A 57 -7.79 -2.24 -15.18
C SER A 57 -6.44 -1.76 -15.67
N PRO A 58 -6.40 -1.02 -16.79
CA PRO A 58 -5.16 -0.42 -17.28
C PRO A 58 -4.66 0.65 -16.30
N ILE A 59 -3.35 0.89 -16.30
CA ILE A 59 -2.73 1.92 -15.48
C ILE A 59 -2.76 3.22 -16.29
N LYS A 60 -3.55 4.18 -15.82
CA LYS A 60 -3.72 5.48 -16.48
C LYS A 60 -2.99 6.57 -15.73
N VAL A 61 -2.20 7.37 -16.45
CA VAL A 61 -1.54 8.56 -15.94
C VAL A 61 -2.05 9.76 -16.70
N ILE A 62 -2.68 10.69 -15.98
CA ILE A 62 -3.20 11.94 -16.53
C ILE A 62 -2.30 13.06 -16.01
N LEU A 63 -1.64 13.73 -16.95
CA LEU A 63 -0.80 14.89 -16.69
C LEU A 63 -1.65 16.12 -16.41
N ALA A 64 -1.15 17.00 -15.55
CA ALA A 64 -1.81 18.27 -15.23
C ALA A 64 -1.83 19.24 -16.43
N ASN A 65 -0.85 19.12 -17.33
CA ASN A 65 -0.71 19.96 -18.52
C ASN A 65 -0.57 19.10 -19.78
N ASP A 66 -1.02 19.65 -20.90
CA ASP A 66 -0.91 19.02 -22.21
C ASP A 66 0.54 19.10 -22.74
N LEU A 67 0.99 18.01 -23.38
CA LEU A 67 2.26 17.94 -24.10
C LEU A 67 2.01 18.08 -25.61
N SER A 68 2.80 18.93 -26.27
CA SER A 68 2.65 19.25 -27.69
C SER A 68 3.39 18.31 -28.64
N GLN A 69 4.22 17.40 -28.12
CA GLN A 69 5.12 16.53 -28.90
C GLN A 69 4.83 15.03 -28.73
N VAL A 70 3.58 14.65 -28.41
CA VAL A 70 3.18 13.24 -28.27
C VAL A 70 2.39 12.78 -29.49
N ILE A 71 2.68 11.55 -29.95
CA ILE A 71 1.95 10.91 -31.04
C ILE A 71 0.82 10.07 -30.43
N ILE A 72 -0.41 10.48 -30.70
CA ILE A 72 -1.61 9.86 -30.11
C ILE A 72 -1.88 8.51 -30.78
N ASN A 73 -2.32 7.53 -29.97
CA ASN A 73 -2.60 6.15 -30.33
C ASN A 73 -1.37 5.33 -30.75
N GLU A 74 -0.17 5.86 -30.54
CA GLU A 74 1.07 5.13 -30.75
C GLU A 74 1.74 4.72 -29.43
N GLU A 75 2.55 3.67 -29.52
CA GLU A 75 3.40 3.23 -28.41
C GLU A 75 4.45 4.31 -28.12
N SER A 76 4.63 4.63 -26.84
CA SER A 76 5.65 5.58 -26.40
C SER A 76 7.01 5.10 -26.85
N ASN A 77 7.76 5.98 -27.53
CA ASN A 77 9.11 5.70 -28.01
C ASN A 77 10.15 5.62 -26.86
N GLN A 78 9.71 5.81 -25.61
CA GLN A 78 10.52 5.80 -24.41
C GLN A 78 9.90 4.92 -23.33
N LYS A 79 10.75 4.31 -22.50
CA LYS A 79 10.33 3.58 -21.30
C LYS A 79 9.95 4.58 -20.20
N LEU A 80 8.66 4.89 -20.08
CA LEU A 80 8.13 5.86 -19.12
C LEU A 80 7.93 5.28 -17.71
N PHE A 81 7.62 3.98 -17.61
CA PHE A 81 7.23 3.34 -16.36
C PHE A 81 8.11 2.14 -16.00
N SER A 82 8.26 1.92 -14.70
CA SER A 82 8.91 0.75 -14.13
C SER A 82 8.10 0.29 -12.92
N PHE A 83 7.58 -0.93 -13.00
CA PHE A 83 6.75 -1.53 -11.96
C PHE A 83 7.56 -2.60 -11.21
N PRO A 84 7.62 -2.55 -9.87
CA PRO A 84 8.05 -3.66 -9.03
C PRO A 84 6.82 -4.32 -8.37
N PRO A 85 6.53 -5.61 -8.63
CA PRO A 85 7.20 -6.51 -9.57
C PRO A 85 6.96 -6.10 -11.04
N SER A 86 7.86 -6.56 -11.93
CA SER A 86 7.77 -6.23 -13.34
C SER A 86 6.54 -6.87 -13.99
N ILE A 87 5.77 -6.07 -14.71
CA ILE A 87 4.60 -6.50 -15.49
C ILE A 87 4.84 -6.22 -16.98
N LYS A 88 4.29 -7.09 -17.83
CA LYS A 88 4.38 -6.97 -19.29
C LYS A 88 3.24 -6.08 -19.78
N GLY A 89 3.52 -5.19 -20.73
CA GLY A 89 2.53 -4.29 -21.31
C GLY A 89 3.17 -3.32 -22.30
N LYS A 90 2.34 -2.44 -22.87
CA LYS A 90 2.74 -1.39 -23.81
C LYS A 90 2.25 -0.07 -23.28
N THR A 91 3.06 0.98 -23.41
CA THR A 91 2.66 2.32 -23.02
C THR A 91 2.11 3.06 -24.23
N ILE A 92 0.85 3.47 -24.22
CA ILE A 92 0.19 4.13 -25.35
C ILE A 92 -0.29 5.52 -24.94
N TRP A 93 0.00 6.53 -25.76
CA TRP A 93 -0.58 7.86 -25.57
C TRP A 93 -2.02 7.87 -26.05
N ARG A 94 -2.98 8.15 -25.15
CA ARG A 94 -4.40 8.27 -25.50
C ARG A 94 -4.81 9.70 -25.83
N SER A 95 -4.08 10.69 -25.31
CA SER A 95 -4.24 12.10 -25.63
C SER A 95 -2.95 12.88 -25.39
N SER A 96 -2.97 14.20 -25.59
CA SER A 96 -1.87 15.12 -25.28
C SER A 96 -1.42 15.07 -23.81
N ARG A 97 -2.26 14.54 -22.90
CA ARG A 97 -1.97 14.47 -21.46
C ARG A 97 -2.27 13.12 -20.81
N GLU A 98 -2.79 12.15 -21.55
CA GLU A 98 -3.15 10.83 -21.00
C GLU A 98 -2.30 9.75 -21.64
N VAL A 99 -1.66 8.96 -20.78
CA VAL A 99 -0.89 7.78 -21.17
C VAL A 99 -1.40 6.56 -20.39
N GLU A 100 -1.50 5.44 -21.09
CA GLU A 100 -2.08 4.20 -20.59
C GLU A 100 -1.06 3.06 -20.72
N PHE A 101 -0.98 2.19 -19.72
CA PHE A 101 -0.18 0.95 -19.71
C PHE A 101 -1.07 -0.28 -19.51
#